data_AF-A0A4U6WYM4-F1
#
_entry.id   AF-A0A4U6WYM4-F1
#
_cell.length_a   1.000
_cell.length_b   1.000
_cell.length_c   1.000
_cell.angle_alpha   90.00
_cell.angle_beta   90.00
_cell.angle_gamma   90.00
#
_symmetry.space_group_name_H-M   'P 1'
#
loop_
_entity.id
_entity.type
_entity.pdbx_description
1 polymer ?
#
loop_
_entity_poly.entity_id
_entity_poly.type
_entity_poly.pdbx_seq_one_letter_code
_entity_poly.pdbx_strand_id
1 'polypeptide(L)'
;MDVSSLESIIRGYGIAIDRRTLQAALDDPEHGTAFAEWARLHLGPDNLLSRDELALYASLDKSGQVDKLVASQDLAAVQALSEREIQTAIDELNRSTAAIVKQSESLKQQQDALAKLVKTNAKVEEDRSDLVFQRNQKHDSDRKKMMTSVEELSQSLEYRASDIEQQSKVSGNGLQQALDSLLHSDDKLLLSLRKLGLELETEDPEDRENVEKLREICMRLIKYTVETVRTKLDRLYLEALSSAHHNGVASHPSDDVKTSQEELESLYAEILPVAQMSVEQQYLEPALKSLSSKNGQSLHRSAAAIVYVR
;
A
#
# COMPACT_ATOMS: atom_id res chain seq x y z
N MET A 1 -42.44 68.26 49.69
CA MET A 1 -41.31 68.88 50.41
C MET A 1 -41.19 68.17 51.74
N ASP A 2 -40.00 67.68 52.09
CA ASP A 2 -39.83 66.90 53.31
C ASP A 2 -39.73 67.83 54.54
N VAL A 3 -40.29 67.41 55.68
CA VAL A 3 -40.31 68.16 56.94
C VAL A 3 -38.91 68.60 57.37
N SER A 4 -37.90 67.75 57.12
CA SER A 4 -36.48 68.03 57.38
C SER A 4 -35.92 69.16 56.52
N SER A 5 -36.32 69.23 55.25
CA SER A 5 -35.89 70.29 54.34
C SER A 5 -36.51 71.62 54.73
N LEU A 6 -37.80 71.64 55.09
CA LEU A 6 -38.50 72.83 55.56
C LEU A 6 -37.91 73.36 56.89
N GLU A 7 -37.62 72.46 57.83
CA GLU A 7 -36.98 72.82 59.11
C GLU A 7 -35.59 73.43 58.90
N SER A 8 -34.79 72.87 57.99
CA SER A 8 -33.45 73.37 57.69
C SER A 8 -33.47 74.79 57.09
N ILE A 9 -34.44 75.05 56.21
CA ILE A 9 -34.61 76.37 55.57
C ILE A 9 -35.05 77.38 56.63
N ILE A 10 -36.14 77.12 57.35
CA ILE A 10 -36.70 78.04 58.37
C ILE A 10 -35.67 78.36 59.47
N ARG A 11 -34.88 77.35 59.90
CA ARG A 11 -33.80 77.54 60.88
C ARG A 11 -32.64 78.36 60.32
N GLY A 12 -32.34 78.25 59.03
CA GLY A 12 -31.38 79.10 58.32
C GLY A 12 -31.76 80.59 58.32
N TYR A 13 -33.05 80.89 58.38
CA TYR A 13 -33.61 82.24 58.43
C TYR A 13 -33.87 82.78 59.86
N GLY A 14 -33.47 82.03 60.90
CA GLY A 14 -33.51 82.50 62.28
C GLY A 14 -34.87 82.41 62.98
N ILE A 15 -35.85 81.72 62.39
CA ILE A 15 -37.16 81.48 63.01
C ILE A 15 -37.12 80.11 63.71
N ALA A 16 -37.32 80.10 65.03
CA ALA A 16 -37.34 78.86 65.81
C ALA A 16 -38.78 78.31 65.90
N ILE A 17 -39.13 77.39 65.00
CA ILE A 17 -40.41 76.67 65.03
C ILE A 17 -40.17 75.22 65.50
N ASP A 18 -41.02 74.71 66.39
CA ASP A 18 -40.92 73.34 66.89
C ASP A 18 -41.32 72.33 65.80
N ARG A 19 -40.47 71.32 65.56
CA ARG A 19 -40.65 70.30 64.53
C ARG A 19 -42.01 69.59 64.64
N ARG A 20 -42.53 69.44 65.85
CA ARG A 20 -43.85 68.83 66.12
C ARG A 20 -45.01 69.67 65.57
N THR A 21 -44.88 70.99 65.57
CA THR A 21 -45.90 71.90 65.04
C THR A 21 -45.91 71.94 63.51
N LEU A 22 -44.73 71.87 62.88
CA LEU A 22 -44.60 71.75 61.43
C LEU A 22 -45.14 70.41 60.92
N GLN A 23 -44.88 69.33 61.67
CA GLN A 23 -45.41 68.01 61.34
C GLN A 23 -46.94 67.99 61.49
N ALA A 24 -47.48 68.57 62.57
CA ALA A 24 -48.94 68.70 62.75
C ALA A 24 -49.62 69.55 61.67
N ALA A 25 -48.94 70.59 61.15
CA ALA A 25 -49.46 71.43 60.06
C ALA A 25 -49.39 70.76 58.68
N LEU A 26 -48.39 69.88 58.46
CA LEU A 26 -48.25 69.12 57.22
C LEU A 26 -49.17 67.89 57.19
N ASP A 27 -49.49 67.34 58.36
CA ASP A 27 -50.42 66.22 58.56
C ASP A 27 -51.89 66.67 58.67
N ASP A 28 -52.20 67.98 58.56
CA ASP A 28 -53.57 68.50 58.54
C ASP A 28 -54.30 68.07 57.24
N PRO A 29 -55.41 67.31 57.32
CA PRO A 29 -56.01 66.66 56.15
C PRO A 29 -56.52 67.59 55.05
N GLU A 30 -56.89 68.84 55.39
CA GLU A 30 -57.49 69.78 54.45
C GLU A 30 -56.47 70.77 53.85
N HIS A 31 -55.45 71.17 54.63
CA HIS A 31 -54.51 72.22 54.22
C HIS A 31 -53.06 71.74 54.08
N GLY A 32 -52.73 70.52 54.49
CA GLY A 32 -51.35 70.01 54.51
C GLY A 32 -50.72 69.86 53.12
N THR A 33 -51.50 69.39 52.12
CA THR A 33 -51.02 69.25 50.73
C THR A 33 -50.84 70.62 50.05
N ALA A 34 -51.79 71.53 50.24
CA ALA A 34 -51.70 72.91 49.75
C ALA A 34 -50.53 73.66 50.39
N PHE A 35 -50.30 73.46 51.70
CA PHE A 35 -49.16 74.02 52.41
C PHE A 35 -47.83 73.43 51.91
N ALA A 36 -47.77 72.13 51.61
CA ALA A 36 -46.57 71.49 51.07
C ALA A 36 -46.21 71.96 49.65
N GLU A 37 -47.22 72.19 48.80
CA GLU A 37 -47.04 72.74 47.45
C GLU A 37 -46.67 74.22 47.48
N TRP A 38 -47.34 75.02 48.32
CA TRP A 38 -46.99 76.42 48.58
C TRP A 38 -45.55 76.52 49.10
N ALA A 39 -45.17 75.66 50.05
CA ALA A 39 -43.82 75.63 50.58
C ALA A 39 -42.78 75.24 49.52
N ARG A 40 -43.11 74.31 48.63
CA ARG A 40 -42.20 73.95 47.52
C ARG A 40 -42.02 75.11 46.52
N LEU A 41 -43.08 75.87 46.28
CA LEU A 41 -43.07 76.95 45.30
C LEU A 41 -42.41 78.22 45.86
N HIS A 42 -42.64 78.56 47.13
CA HIS A 42 -42.23 79.84 47.70
C HIS A 42 -41.02 79.77 48.66
N LEU A 43 -40.70 78.61 49.24
CA LEU A 43 -39.51 78.43 50.08
C LEU A 43 -38.32 77.80 49.32
N GLY A 44 -38.26 77.96 48.00
CA GLY A 44 -37.10 77.57 47.19
C GLY A 44 -35.91 78.53 47.39
N PRO A 45 -34.67 78.09 47.14
CA PRO A 45 -33.47 78.91 47.27
C PRO A 45 -33.50 80.14 46.34
N ASP A 46 -34.22 80.07 45.22
CA ASP A 46 -34.36 81.18 44.27
C ASP A 46 -35.33 82.27 44.74
N ASN A 47 -36.20 81.96 45.71
CA ASN A 47 -37.28 82.86 46.17
C ASN A 47 -37.05 83.42 47.58
N LEU A 48 -35.98 82.99 48.27
CA LEU A 48 -35.63 83.45 49.61
C LEU A 48 -34.27 84.16 49.56
N LEU A 49 -34.20 85.39 50.07
CA LEU A 49 -32.95 86.16 50.12
C LEU A 49 -31.99 85.53 51.12
N SER A 50 -30.82 85.07 50.70
CA SER A 50 -29.80 84.54 51.62
C SER A 50 -29.47 85.55 52.74
N ARG A 51 -28.90 85.06 53.85
CA ARG A 51 -28.57 85.91 55.02
C ARG A 51 -27.69 87.12 54.67
N ASP A 52 -26.77 86.94 53.72
CA ASP A 52 -25.89 88.01 53.24
C ASP A 52 -26.64 88.98 52.33
N GLU A 53 -27.55 88.49 51.48
CA GLU A 53 -28.44 89.32 50.66
C GLU A 53 -29.45 90.09 51.49
N LEU A 54 -29.96 89.54 52.59
CA LEU A 54 -30.84 90.24 53.52
C LEU A 54 -30.06 91.33 54.26
N ALA A 55 -28.82 91.06 54.67
CA ALA A 55 -27.95 92.08 55.28
C ALA A 55 -27.61 93.20 54.29
N LEU A 56 -27.34 92.85 53.03
CA LEU A 56 -27.15 93.79 51.93
C LEU A 56 -28.42 94.61 51.69
N TYR A 57 -29.58 93.96 51.54
CA TYR A 57 -30.86 94.63 51.35
C TYR A 57 -31.18 95.58 52.51
N ALA A 58 -31.01 95.16 53.76
CA ALA A 58 -31.22 96.01 54.93
C ALA A 58 -30.23 97.19 55.01
N SER A 59 -29.00 97.02 54.52
CA SER A 59 -28.03 98.13 54.39
C SER A 59 -28.40 99.09 53.24
N LEU A 60 -28.97 98.56 52.17
CA LEU A 60 -29.39 99.29 50.98
C LEU A 60 -30.70 100.06 51.23
N ASP A 61 -31.58 99.50 52.06
CA ASP A 61 -32.83 100.11 52.55
C ASP A 61 -32.52 101.26 53.52
N LYS A 62 -31.64 101.03 54.51
CA LYS A 62 -31.15 102.10 55.40
C LYS A 62 -30.42 103.25 54.69
N SER A 63 -29.86 103.00 53.51
CA SER A 63 -29.19 104.01 52.68
C SER A 63 -30.10 104.63 51.60
N GLY A 64 -31.37 104.22 51.50
CA GLY A 64 -32.32 104.71 50.50
C GLY A 64 -31.93 104.42 49.05
N GLN A 65 -31.05 103.44 48.83
CA GLN A 65 -30.60 103.04 47.48
C GLN A 65 -31.55 102.04 46.82
N VAL A 66 -32.35 101.29 47.59
CA VAL A 66 -33.37 100.38 47.05
C VAL A 66 -34.42 101.14 46.24
N ASP A 67 -34.94 102.26 46.75
CA ASP A 67 -35.90 103.09 46.04
C ASP A 67 -35.34 103.66 44.73
N LYS A 68 -34.03 103.96 44.72
CA LYS A 68 -33.32 104.40 43.51
C LYS A 68 -33.12 103.26 42.51
N LEU A 69 -32.85 102.04 42.98
CA LEU A 69 -32.72 100.88 42.12
C LEU A 69 -34.06 100.50 41.48
N VAL A 70 -35.15 100.48 42.26
CA VAL A 70 -36.51 100.23 41.74
C VAL A 70 -36.91 101.29 40.72
N ALA A 71 -36.59 102.57 40.97
CA ALA A 71 -36.82 103.64 39.99
C ALA A 71 -35.90 103.56 38.76
N SER A 72 -34.71 102.96 38.88
CA SER A 72 -33.75 102.79 37.78
C SER A 72 -33.95 101.53 36.95
N GLN A 73 -34.65 100.53 37.51
CA GLN A 73 -34.96 99.29 36.81
C GLN A 73 -36.19 99.56 35.95
N ASP A 74 -35.91 100.08 34.76
CA ASP A 74 -36.91 100.36 33.74
C ASP A 74 -37.53 99.05 33.26
N LEU A 75 -38.57 98.59 33.96
CA LEU A 75 -39.40 97.45 33.57
C LEU A 75 -40.09 97.69 32.21
N ALA A 76 -39.99 98.90 31.64
CA ALA A 76 -40.38 99.19 30.27
C ALA A 76 -39.33 98.74 29.22
N ALA A 77 -38.11 98.36 29.64
CA ALA A 77 -37.08 97.80 28.75
C ALA A 77 -37.29 96.30 28.44
N VAL A 78 -38.29 95.66 29.05
CA VAL A 78 -38.84 94.41 28.52
C VAL A 78 -39.71 94.79 27.33
N GLN A 79 -39.13 94.80 26.14
CA GLN A 79 -39.85 95.01 24.89
C GLN A 79 -41.02 94.02 24.84
N ALA A 80 -42.24 94.54 24.91
CA ALA A 80 -43.44 93.74 24.86
C ALA A 80 -43.41 92.91 23.57
N LEU A 81 -43.31 91.59 23.72
CA LEU A 81 -43.40 90.61 22.63
C LEU A 81 -44.53 91.04 21.70
N SER A 82 -44.20 91.34 20.45
CA SER A 82 -45.21 91.78 19.51
C SER A 82 -46.09 90.59 19.13
N GLU A 83 -47.40 90.82 19.01
CA GLU A 83 -48.36 89.80 18.57
C GLU A 83 -47.92 89.10 17.26
N ARG A 84 -47.18 89.83 16.40
CA ARG A 84 -46.60 89.29 15.17
C ARG A 84 -45.47 88.30 15.41
N GLU A 85 -44.57 88.56 16.35
CA GLU A 85 -43.49 87.63 16.70
C GLU A 85 -44.06 86.33 17.29
N ILE A 86 -45.08 86.44 18.14
CA ILE A 86 -45.81 85.29 18.68
C ILE A 86 -46.46 84.49 17.53
N GLN A 87 -47.14 85.15 16.60
CA GLN A 87 -47.75 84.47 15.45
C GLN A 87 -46.70 83.79 14.56
N THR A 88 -45.55 84.43 14.30
CA THR A 88 -44.47 83.81 13.51
C THR A 88 -43.85 82.60 14.22
N ALA A 89 -43.67 82.66 15.55
CA ALA A 89 -43.16 81.54 16.32
C ALA A 89 -44.17 80.38 16.35
N ILE A 90 -45.47 80.66 16.41
CA ILE A 90 -46.54 79.65 16.29
C ILE A 90 -46.50 79.00 14.90
N ASP A 91 -46.38 79.79 13.83
CA ASP A 91 -46.33 79.27 12.46
C ASP A 91 -45.07 78.42 12.21
N GLU A 92 -43.91 78.85 12.74
CA GLU A 92 -42.67 78.08 12.69
C GLU A 92 -42.75 76.78 13.51
N LEU A 93 -43.34 76.85 14.71
CA LEU A 93 -43.59 75.68 15.55
C LEU A 93 -44.53 74.69 14.86
N ASN A 94 -45.60 75.17 14.23
CA ASN A 94 -46.54 74.34 13.47
C ASN A 94 -45.85 73.70 12.26
N ARG A 95 -45.01 74.44 11.54
CA ARG A 95 -44.20 73.91 10.42
C ARG A 95 -43.21 72.84 10.90
N SER A 96 -42.55 73.07 12.03
CA SER A 96 -41.64 72.10 12.66
C SER A 96 -42.39 70.85 13.12
N THR A 97 -43.54 71.01 13.77
CA THR A 97 -44.40 69.91 14.21
C THR A 97 -44.86 69.07 13.03
N ALA A 98 -45.30 69.70 11.93
CA ALA A 98 -45.68 68.98 10.71
C ALA A 98 -44.50 68.21 10.09
N ALA A 99 -43.29 68.78 10.11
CA ALA A 99 -42.08 68.10 9.63
C ALA A 99 -41.72 66.89 10.51
N ILE A 100 -41.79 67.03 11.84
CA ILE A 100 -41.52 65.95 12.80
C ILE A 100 -42.55 64.83 12.65
N VAL A 101 -43.83 65.14 12.47
CA VAL A 101 -44.89 64.13 12.25
C VAL A 101 -44.60 63.34 10.97
N LYS A 102 -44.25 64.03 9.87
CA LYS A 102 -43.89 63.37 8.61
C LYS A 102 -42.65 62.48 8.75
N GLN A 103 -41.64 62.93 9.48
CA GLN A 103 -40.44 62.12 9.75
C GLN A 103 -40.77 60.90 10.62
N SER A 104 -41.60 61.07 11.65
CA SER A 104 -42.03 59.98 12.53
C SER A 104 -42.85 58.94 11.77
N GLU A 105 -43.72 59.37 10.86
CA GLU A 105 -44.46 58.47 9.98
C GLU A 105 -43.53 57.70 9.04
N SER A 106 -42.56 58.37 8.42
CA SER A 106 -41.56 57.71 7.56
C SER A 106 -40.70 56.71 8.33
N LEU A 107 -40.26 57.05 9.54
CA LEU A 107 -39.50 56.15 10.41
C LEU A 107 -40.35 54.93 10.81
N LYS A 108 -41.64 55.11 11.09
CA LYS A 108 -42.55 53.99 11.38
C LYS A 108 -42.70 53.05 10.18
N GLN A 109 -42.84 53.61 8.98
CA GLN A 109 -42.89 52.80 7.75
C GLN A 109 -41.57 52.04 7.52
N GLN A 110 -40.42 52.67 7.77
CA GLN A 110 -39.11 52.02 7.69
C GLN A 110 -38.96 50.92 8.75
N GLN A 111 -39.40 51.16 9.97
CA GLN A 111 -39.39 50.17 11.04
C GLN A 111 -40.24 48.94 10.67
N ASP A 112 -41.45 49.15 10.13
CA ASP A 112 -42.33 48.08 9.70
C ASP A 112 -41.73 47.28 8.53
N ALA A 113 -41.06 47.95 7.59
CA ALA A 113 -40.36 47.30 6.49
C ALA A 113 -39.18 46.46 6.97
N LEU A 114 -38.38 46.98 7.91
CA LEU A 114 -37.27 46.26 8.52
C LEU A 114 -37.76 45.05 9.34
N ALA A 115 -38.84 45.21 10.11
CA ALA A 115 -39.44 44.11 10.87
C ALA A 115 -39.93 42.98 9.95
N LYS A 116 -40.53 43.32 8.81
CA LYS A 116 -40.92 42.35 7.78
C LYS A 116 -39.70 41.64 7.19
N LEU A 117 -38.64 42.39 6.85
CA LEU A 117 -37.41 41.82 6.29
C LEU A 117 -36.72 40.87 7.28
N VAL A 118 -36.62 41.24 8.56
CA VAL A 118 -36.06 40.36 9.60
C VAL A 118 -36.87 39.07 9.71
N LYS A 119 -38.22 39.17 9.68
CA LYS A 119 -39.08 37.98 9.71
C LYS A 119 -38.93 37.10 8.47
N THR A 120 -38.78 37.69 7.27
CA THR A 120 -38.55 36.90 6.05
C THR A 120 -37.17 36.24 6.07
N ASN A 121 -36.13 36.94 6.52
CA ASN A 121 -34.80 36.37 6.63
C ASN A 121 -34.75 35.23 7.64
N ALA A 122 -35.41 35.36 8.79
CA ALA A 122 -35.50 34.29 9.77
C ALA A 122 -36.11 33.01 9.18
N LYS A 123 -37.18 33.14 8.38
CA LYS A 123 -37.79 32.02 7.67
C LYS A 123 -36.87 31.41 6.62
N VAL A 124 -36.21 32.25 5.81
CA VAL A 124 -35.27 31.77 4.78
C VAL A 124 -34.09 31.03 5.41
N GLU A 125 -33.60 31.49 6.57
CA GLU A 125 -32.54 30.78 7.29
C GLU A 125 -33.02 29.45 7.88
N GLU A 126 -34.24 29.39 8.40
CA GLU A 126 -34.86 28.13 8.86
C GLU A 126 -34.99 27.14 7.69
N ASP A 127 -35.60 27.56 6.57
CA ASP A 127 -35.74 26.76 5.36
C ASP A 127 -34.37 26.30 4.82
N ARG A 128 -33.37 27.18 4.85
CA ARG A 128 -31.99 26.86 4.44
C ARG A 128 -31.37 25.84 5.36
N SER A 129 -31.56 25.97 6.67
CA SER A 129 -31.03 25.04 7.67
C SER A 129 -31.64 23.64 7.50
N ASP A 130 -32.95 23.57 7.23
CA ASP A 130 -33.67 22.31 6.98
C ASP A 130 -33.20 21.65 5.69
N LEU A 131 -33.06 22.41 4.61
CA LEU A 131 -32.53 21.89 3.33
C LEU A 131 -31.09 21.37 3.48
N VAL A 132 -30.23 22.08 4.22
CA VAL A 132 -28.87 21.63 4.50
C VAL A 132 -28.88 20.36 5.35
N PHE A 133 -29.73 20.29 6.37
CA PHE A 133 -29.88 19.09 7.20
C PHE A 133 -30.33 17.88 6.39
N GLN A 134 -31.36 18.01 5.57
CA GLN A 134 -31.86 16.94 4.70
C GLN A 134 -30.79 16.50 3.70
N ARG A 135 -30.06 17.44 3.09
CA ARG A 135 -28.96 17.11 2.17
C ARG A 135 -27.85 16.36 2.89
N ASN A 136 -27.43 16.81 4.06
CA ASN A 136 -26.39 16.15 4.84
C ASN A 136 -26.82 14.75 5.26
N GLN A 137 -28.06 14.57 5.74
CA GLN A 137 -28.60 13.26 6.08
C GLN A 137 -28.61 12.31 4.88
N LYS A 138 -29.03 12.80 3.70
CA LYS A 138 -28.98 12.02 2.46
C LYS A 138 -27.54 11.61 2.12
N HIS A 139 -26.61 12.56 2.13
CA HIS A 139 -25.19 12.30 1.86
C HIS A 139 -24.59 11.29 2.85
N ASP A 140 -24.94 11.37 4.13
CA ASP A 140 -24.50 10.41 5.14
C ASP A 140 -25.05 9.01 4.89
N SER A 141 -26.33 8.91 4.48
CA SER A 141 -26.94 7.63 4.13
C SER A 141 -26.31 7.00 2.88
N ASP A 142 -26.01 7.81 1.86
CA ASP A 142 -25.39 7.36 0.63
C ASP A 142 -23.92 6.98 0.87
N ARG A 143 -23.21 7.74 1.71
CA ARG A 143 -21.85 7.40 2.16
C ARG A 143 -21.82 6.07 2.91
N LYS A 144 -22.76 5.82 3.83
CA LYS A 144 -22.86 4.55 4.55
C LYS A 144 -23.12 3.39 3.60
N LYS A 145 -24.05 3.52 2.64
CA LYS A 145 -24.31 2.51 1.61
C LYS A 145 -23.09 2.24 0.73
N MET A 146 -22.39 3.28 0.31
CA MET A 146 -21.16 3.14 -0.48
C MET A 146 -20.09 2.38 0.33
N MET A 147 -19.94 2.73 1.61
CA MET A 147 -18.98 2.06 2.49
C MET A 147 -19.29 0.58 2.67
N THR A 148 -20.57 0.20 2.88
CA THR A 148 -20.97 -1.21 2.96
C THR A 148 -20.72 -1.94 1.65
N SER A 149 -21.06 -1.34 0.50
CA SER A 149 -20.78 -1.95 -0.81
C SER A 149 -19.27 -2.11 -1.08
N VAL A 150 -18.44 -1.15 -0.65
CA VAL A 150 -16.98 -1.28 -0.75
C VAL A 150 -16.46 -2.41 0.12
N GLU A 151 -16.97 -2.55 1.34
CA GLU A 151 -16.59 -3.62 2.25
C GLU A 151 -17.02 -5.01 1.73
N GLU A 152 -18.24 -5.14 1.22
CA GLU A 152 -18.72 -6.36 0.54
C GLU A 152 -17.86 -6.72 -0.67
N LEU A 153 -17.53 -5.74 -1.53
CA LEU A 153 -16.66 -5.96 -2.69
C LEU A 153 -15.25 -6.35 -2.26
N SER A 154 -14.70 -5.72 -1.22
CA SER A 154 -13.38 -6.05 -0.67
C SER A 154 -13.35 -7.48 -0.15
N GLN A 155 -14.33 -7.87 0.66
CA GLN A 155 -14.46 -9.24 1.15
C GLN A 155 -14.58 -10.23 -0.02
N SER A 156 -15.41 -9.92 -1.03
CA SER A 156 -15.54 -10.77 -2.23
C SER A 156 -14.22 -10.93 -3.00
N LEU A 157 -13.40 -9.88 -3.04
CA LEU A 157 -12.10 -9.91 -3.70
C LEU A 157 -11.12 -10.75 -2.89
N GLU A 158 -11.10 -10.60 -1.57
CA GLU A 158 -10.28 -11.40 -0.66
C GLU A 158 -10.62 -12.89 -0.73
N TYR A 159 -11.91 -13.24 -0.77
CA TYR A 159 -12.34 -14.62 -0.97
C TYR A 159 -11.88 -15.18 -2.33
N ARG A 160 -12.05 -14.41 -3.42
CA ARG A 160 -11.59 -14.84 -4.75
C ARG A 160 -10.08 -14.95 -4.83
N ALA A 161 -9.34 -14.05 -4.20
CA ALA A 161 -7.88 -14.11 -4.13
C ALA A 161 -7.41 -15.37 -3.38
N SER A 162 -8.04 -15.65 -2.22
CA SER A 162 -7.74 -16.83 -1.42
C SER A 162 -8.08 -18.13 -2.16
N ASP A 163 -9.21 -18.17 -2.87
CA ASP A 163 -9.61 -19.33 -3.68
C ASP A 163 -8.63 -19.57 -4.85
N ILE A 164 -8.22 -18.52 -5.56
CA ILE A 164 -7.20 -18.62 -6.62
C ILE A 164 -5.86 -19.09 -6.05
N GLU A 165 -5.45 -18.56 -4.90
CA GLU A 165 -4.20 -18.98 -4.23
C GLU A 165 -4.28 -20.47 -3.82
N GLN A 166 -5.41 -20.92 -3.28
CA GLN A 166 -5.62 -22.31 -2.90
C GLN A 166 -5.63 -23.23 -4.13
N GLN A 167 -6.32 -22.84 -5.21
CA GLN A 167 -6.31 -23.58 -6.48
C GLN A 167 -4.89 -23.66 -7.07
N SER A 168 -4.13 -22.56 -7.04
CA SER A 168 -2.74 -22.53 -7.48
C SER A 168 -1.85 -23.48 -6.66
N LYS A 169 -2.01 -23.51 -5.33
CA LYS A 169 -1.30 -24.47 -4.45
C LYS A 169 -1.67 -25.91 -4.78
N VAL A 170 -2.95 -26.21 -4.98
CA VAL A 170 -3.41 -27.57 -5.33
C VAL A 170 -2.87 -28.00 -6.69
N SER A 171 -2.98 -27.16 -7.72
CA SER A 171 -2.42 -27.43 -9.05
C SER A 171 -0.90 -27.53 -9.03
N GLY A 172 -0.21 -26.70 -8.24
CA GLY A 172 1.23 -26.74 -8.05
C GLY A 172 1.69 -28.05 -7.43
N ASN A 173 1.02 -28.53 -6.38
CA ASN A 173 1.30 -29.81 -5.77
C ASN A 173 1.01 -30.99 -6.73
N GLY A 174 -0.08 -30.90 -7.50
CA GLY A 174 -0.40 -31.91 -8.53
C GLY A 174 0.65 -31.97 -9.65
N LEU A 175 1.15 -30.81 -10.08
CA LEU A 175 2.24 -30.72 -11.05
C LEU A 175 3.54 -31.29 -10.48
N GLN A 176 3.89 -30.96 -9.23
CA GLN A 176 5.06 -31.52 -8.55
C GLN A 176 4.98 -33.04 -8.47
N GLN A 177 3.83 -33.58 -8.04
CA GLN A 177 3.63 -35.02 -7.98
C GLN A 177 3.74 -35.69 -9.36
N ALA A 178 3.17 -35.08 -10.40
CA ALA A 178 3.29 -35.57 -11.77
C ALA A 178 4.75 -35.54 -12.25
N LEU A 179 5.47 -34.45 -11.97
CA LEU A 179 6.88 -34.29 -12.30
C LEU A 179 7.73 -35.34 -11.59
N ASP A 180 7.54 -35.52 -10.28
CA ASP A 180 8.25 -36.52 -9.48
C ASP A 180 7.98 -37.94 -10.01
N SER A 181 6.73 -38.24 -10.40
CA SER A 181 6.39 -39.53 -10.99
C SER A 181 7.06 -39.77 -12.34
N LEU A 182 7.16 -38.72 -13.18
CA LEU A 182 7.82 -38.78 -14.48
C LEU A 182 9.32 -38.95 -14.30
N LEU A 183 9.96 -38.13 -13.46
CA LEU A 183 11.39 -38.22 -13.13
C LEU A 183 11.74 -39.59 -12.55
N HIS A 184 10.91 -40.13 -11.66
CA HIS A 184 11.13 -41.47 -11.12
C HIS A 184 11.00 -42.57 -12.19
N SER A 185 10.07 -42.40 -13.13
CA SER A 185 9.93 -43.33 -14.25
C SER A 185 11.15 -43.27 -15.19
N ASP A 186 11.67 -42.07 -15.44
CA ASP A 186 12.88 -41.87 -16.26
C ASP A 186 14.11 -42.43 -15.56
N ASP A 187 14.28 -42.21 -14.25
CA ASP A 187 15.37 -42.80 -13.47
C ASP A 187 15.34 -44.33 -13.52
N LYS A 188 14.15 -44.93 -13.46
CA LYS A 188 14.00 -46.39 -13.62
C LYS A 188 14.42 -46.85 -15.01
N LEU A 189 14.07 -46.10 -16.07
CA LEU A 189 14.51 -46.39 -17.43
C LEU A 189 16.03 -46.26 -17.57
N LEU A 190 16.63 -45.18 -17.04
CA LEU A 190 18.08 -44.99 -17.06
C LEU A 190 18.83 -46.08 -16.29
N LEU A 191 18.31 -46.52 -15.15
CA LEU A 191 18.84 -47.67 -14.42
C LEU A 191 18.75 -48.97 -15.23
N SER A 192 17.63 -49.20 -15.93
CA SER A 192 17.47 -50.37 -16.79
C SER A 192 18.42 -50.36 -17.99
N LEU A 193 18.65 -49.18 -18.59
CA LEU A 193 19.62 -48.99 -19.67
C LEU A 193 21.04 -49.20 -19.18
N ARG A 194 21.40 -48.70 -17.99
CA ARG A 194 22.71 -48.95 -17.39
C ARG A 194 22.93 -50.44 -17.13
N LYS A 195 21.92 -51.12 -16.59
CA LYS A 195 22.00 -52.57 -16.36
C LYS A 195 22.21 -53.33 -17.66
N LEU A 196 21.46 -52.99 -18.70
CA LEU A 196 21.62 -53.59 -20.03
C LEU A 196 22.98 -53.28 -20.65
N GLY A 197 23.47 -52.04 -20.48
CA GLY A 197 24.82 -51.65 -20.90
C GLY A 197 25.91 -52.48 -20.22
N LEU A 198 25.78 -52.71 -18.91
CA LEU A 198 26.69 -53.60 -18.18
C LEU A 198 26.61 -55.05 -18.66
N GLU A 199 25.40 -55.57 -18.92
CA GLU A 199 25.19 -56.93 -19.46
C GLU A 199 25.76 -57.09 -20.88
N LEU A 200 25.76 -56.03 -21.69
CA LEU A 200 26.33 -56.01 -23.04
C LEU A 200 27.87 -55.87 -23.03
N GLU A 201 28.43 -55.14 -22.07
CA GLU A 201 29.87 -54.89 -21.98
C GLU A 201 30.63 -56.08 -21.38
N THR A 202 29.94 -56.94 -20.61
CA THR A 202 30.50 -58.22 -20.17
C THR A 202 30.57 -59.19 -21.33
N GLU A 203 31.72 -59.24 -22.02
CA GLU A 203 32.09 -60.39 -22.86
C GLU A 203 31.94 -61.68 -22.03
N ASP A 204 31.26 -62.68 -22.59
CA ASP A 204 31.00 -63.94 -21.91
C ASP A 204 32.34 -64.54 -21.42
N PRO A 205 32.52 -64.76 -20.10
CA PRO A 205 33.77 -65.33 -19.58
C PRO A 205 34.10 -66.68 -20.24
N GLU A 206 33.08 -67.41 -20.68
CA GLU A 206 33.24 -68.66 -21.42
C GLU A 206 33.86 -68.43 -22.82
N ASP A 207 33.42 -67.39 -23.54
CA ASP A 207 33.96 -67.05 -24.86
C ASP A 207 35.43 -66.58 -24.76
N ARG A 208 35.81 -65.88 -23.68
CA ARG A 208 37.22 -65.53 -23.40
C ARG A 208 38.09 -66.74 -23.10
N GLU A 209 37.63 -67.63 -22.22
CA GLU A 209 38.34 -68.87 -21.88
C GLU A 209 38.48 -69.79 -23.10
N ASN A 210 37.45 -69.85 -23.95
CA ASN A 210 37.48 -70.62 -25.20
C ASN A 210 38.49 -70.09 -26.20
N VAL A 211 38.66 -68.77 -26.33
CA VAL A 211 39.71 -68.17 -27.19
C VAL A 211 41.11 -68.49 -26.67
N GLU A 212 41.32 -68.47 -25.35
CA GLU A 212 42.60 -68.82 -24.75
C GLU A 212 42.93 -70.31 -24.96
N LYS A 213 41.98 -71.21 -24.72
CA LYS A 213 42.10 -72.64 -25.02
C LYS A 213 42.37 -72.88 -26.51
N LEU A 214 41.70 -72.16 -27.40
CA LEU A 214 41.92 -72.28 -28.84
C LEU A 214 43.34 -71.86 -29.23
N ARG A 215 43.86 -70.76 -28.67
CA ARG A 215 45.26 -70.33 -28.88
C ARG A 215 46.24 -71.38 -28.39
N GLU A 216 46.00 -71.96 -27.21
CA GLU A 216 46.84 -73.04 -26.67
C GLU A 216 46.84 -74.28 -27.59
N ILE A 217 45.66 -74.70 -28.07
CA ILE A 217 45.53 -75.83 -29.00
C ILE A 217 46.21 -75.52 -30.33
N CYS A 218 46.08 -74.31 -30.87
CA CYS A 218 46.76 -73.90 -32.10
C CYS A 218 48.28 -73.94 -31.93
N MET A 219 48.81 -73.47 -30.80
CA MET A 219 50.24 -73.53 -30.49
C MET A 219 50.74 -74.98 -30.40
N ARG A 220 49.96 -75.86 -29.76
CA ARG A 220 50.26 -77.30 -29.69
C ARG A 220 50.21 -77.97 -31.07
N LEU A 221 49.24 -77.60 -31.90
CA LEU A 221 49.11 -78.10 -33.26
C LEU A 221 50.32 -77.70 -34.12
N ILE A 222 50.74 -76.43 -34.06
CA ILE A 222 51.95 -75.94 -34.74
C ILE A 222 53.18 -76.75 -34.33
N LYS A 223 53.34 -77.00 -33.02
CA LYS A 223 54.47 -77.80 -32.53
C LYS A 223 54.47 -79.21 -33.14
N TYR A 224 53.33 -79.91 -33.08
CA TYR A 224 53.23 -81.27 -33.60
C TYR A 224 53.35 -81.35 -35.13
N THR A 225 52.83 -80.37 -35.87
CA THR A 225 52.98 -80.35 -37.33
C THR A 225 54.43 -80.13 -37.73
N VAL A 226 55.13 -79.21 -37.07
CA VAL A 226 56.58 -79.00 -37.29
C VAL A 226 57.36 -80.28 -36.97
N GLU A 227 57.15 -80.89 -35.80
CA GLU A 227 57.83 -82.14 -35.41
C GLU A 227 57.52 -83.30 -36.39
N THR A 228 56.27 -83.42 -36.84
CA THR A 228 55.86 -84.46 -37.81
C THR A 228 56.48 -84.24 -39.17
N VAL A 229 56.54 -83.00 -39.68
CA VAL A 229 57.15 -82.70 -40.98
C VAL A 229 58.65 -82.92 -40.90
N ARG A 230 59.31 -82.50 -39.82
CA ARG A 230 60.75 -82.74 -39.60
C ARG A 230 61.07 -84.24 -39.57
N THR A 231 60.35 -85.02 -38.78
CA THR A 231 60.56 -86.48 -38.70
C THR A 231 60.27 -87.21 -40.01
N LYS A 232 59.27 -86.76 -40.79
CA LYS A 232 59.02 -87.29 -42.14
C LYS A 232 60.16 -86.96 -43.10
N LEU A 233 60.72 -85.75 -43.01
CA LEU A 233 61.85 -85.31 -43.83
C LEU A 233 63.13 -86.08 -43.48
N ASP A 234 63.42 -86.26 -42.18
CA ASP A 234 64.52 -87.10 -41.70
C ASP A 234 64.40 -88.53 -42.22
N ARG A 235 63.19 -89.11 -42.17
CA ARG A 235 62.91 -90.45 -42.69
C ARG A 235 63.14 -90.51 -44.20
N LEU A 236 62.59 -89.57 -44.97
CA LEU A 236 62.74 -89.52 -46.44
C LEU A 236 64.20 -89.38 -46.85
N TYR A 237 64.97 -88.54 -46.14
CA TYR A 237 66.40 -88.36 -46.38
C TYR A 237 67.16 -89.68 -46.17
N LEU A 238 66.93 -90.37 -45.05
CA LEU A 238 67.54 -91.68 -44.77
C LEU A 238 67.09 -92.77 -45.77
N GLU A 239 65.82 -92.77 -46.17
CA GLU A 239 65.27 -93.70 -47.15
C GLU A 239 65.89 -93.47 -48.54
N ALA A 240 66.06 -92.21 -48.96
CA ALA A 240 66.74 -91.84 -50.19
C ALA A 240 68.22 -92.25 -50.20
N LEU A 241 68.95 -92.02 -49.10
CA LEU A 241 70.33 -92.49 -48.95
C LEU A 241 70.44 -94.02 -49.01
N SER A 242 69.53 -94.74 -48.37
CA SER A 242 69.51 -96.21 -48.38
C SER A 242 69.19 -96.79 -49.77
N SER A 243 68.28 -96.12 -50.51
CA SER A 243 67.86 -96.51 -51.86
C SER A 243 68.95 -96.25 -52.90
N ALA A 244 69.68 -95.13 -52.75
CA ALA A 244 70.87 -94.83 -53.55
C ALA A 244 71.99 -95.86 -53.32
N HIS A 245 72.14 -96.38 -52.10
CA HIS A 245 73.13 -97.40 -51.76
C HIS A 245 72.78 -98.80 -52.31
N HIS A 246 71.49 -99.14 -52.41
CA HIS A 246 71.02 -100.44 -52.93
C HIS A 246 71.05 -100.54 -54.47
N ASN A 247 70.91 -99.43 -55.19
CA ASN A 247 70.75 -99.43 -56.66
C ASN A 247 72.06 -99.38 -57.46
N GLY A 248 73.24 -99.47 -56.82
CA GLY A 248 74.51 -99.72 -57.53
C GLY A 248 74.90 -98.69 -58.60
N VAL A 249 74.39 -97.46 -58.58
CA VAL A 249 74.83 -96.37 -59.47
C VAL A 249 76.01 -95.66 -58.81
N ALA A 250 77.20 -96.18 -59.04
CA ALA A 250 78.44 -95.46 -58.79
C ALA A 250 78.72 -94.51 -59.97
N SER A 251 78.24 -93.27 -59.89
CA SER A 251 78.86 -92.14 -60.60
C SER A 251 78.35 -90.80 -60.03
N HIS A 252 79.19 -90.18 -59.19
CA HIS A 252 79.08 -88.86 -58.53
C HIS A 252 77.86 -88.62 -57.63
N PRO A 253 78.07 -88.32 -56.32
CA PRO A 253 77.47 -87.08 -55.80
C PRO A 253 78.15 -86.57 -54.49
N SER A 254 79.22 -85.78 -54.56
CA SER A 254 79.64 -85.01 -53.38
C SER A 254 79.07 -83.60 -53.36
N ASP A 255 78.83 -83.00 -54.54
CA ASP A 255 78.19 -81.68 -54.63
C ASP A 255 76.67 -81.82 -54.51
N ASP A 256 76.05 -82.77 -55.23
CA ASP A 256 74.59 -82.96 -55.20
C ASP A 256 74.03 -83.35 -53.81
N VAL A 257 74.81 -84.07 -53.00
CA VAL A 257 74.42 -84.39 -51.60
C VAL A 257 74.55 -83.16 -50.69
N LYS A 258 75.54 -82.30 -50.93
CA LYS A 258 75.73 -81.06 -50.15
C LYS A 258 74.69 -80.00 -50.52
N THR A 259 74.41 -79.83 -51.81
CA THR A 259 73.33 -78.94 -52.27
C THR A 259 71.98 -79.42 -51.74
N SER A 260 71.70 -80.73 -51.79
CA SER A 260 70.49 -81.30 -51.18
C SER A 260 70.44 -81.10 -49.66
N GLN A 261 71.58 -81.13 -48.96
CA GLN A 261 71.65 -80.87 -47.52
C GLN A 261 71.40 -79.38 -47.21
N GLU A 262 71.99 -78.46 -47.96
CA GLU A 262 71.76 -77.02 -47.81
C GLU A 262 70.29 -76.65 -48.11
N GLU A 263 69.69 -77.26 -49.12
CA GLU A 263 68.26 -77.12 -49.42
C GLU A 263 67.37 -77.68 -48.30
N LEU A 264 67.75 -78.81 -47.69
CA LEU A 264 67.05 -79.35 -46.53
C LEU A 264 67.16 -78.44 -45.31
N GLU A 265 68.34 -77.90 -45.01
CA GLU A 265 68.55 -76.94 -43.91
C GLU A 265 67.73 -75.65 -44.11
N SER A 266 67.64 -75.16 -45.35
CA SER A 266 66.74 -74.06 -45.72
C SER A 266 65.27 -74.44 -45.49
N LEU A 267 64.86 -75.65 -45.88
CA LEU A 267 63.51 -76.15 -45.66
C LEU A 267 63.18 -76.29 -44.17
N TYR A 268 64.13 -76.73 -43.33
CA TYR A 268 63.96 -76.80 -41.87
C TYR A 268 63.70 -75.44 -41.21
N ALA A 269 64.27 -74.37 -41.77
CA ALA A 269 64.04 -73.01 -41.32
C ALA A 269 62.65 -72.48 -41.71
N GLU A 270 62.13 -72.91 -42.87
CA GLU A 270 60.84 -72.45 -43.40
C GLU A 270 59.62 -73.21 -42.85
N ILE A 271 59.78 -74.46 -42.38
CA ILE A 271 58.68 -75.29 -41.85
C ILE A 271 57.91 -74.60 -40.70
N LEU A 272 58.61 -73.93 -39.77
CA LEU A 272 57.98 -73.30 -38.60
C LEU A 272 57.11 -72.08 -39.01
N PRO A 273 57.63 -71.07 -39.73
CA PRO A 273 56.82 -69.94 -40.21
C PRO A 273 55.60 -70.36 -41.04
N VAL A 274 55.76 -71.36 -41.92
CA VAL A 274 54.65 -71.85 -42.76
C VAL A 274 53.59 -72.58 -41.93
N ALA A 275 54.01 -73.39 -40.95
CA ALA A 275 53.07 -74.07 -40.05
C ALA A 275 52.31 -73.07 -39.15
N GLN A 276 52.98 -72.02 -38.67
CA GLN A 276 52.35 -70.94 -37.91
C GLN A 276 51.27 -70.24 -38.73
N MET A 277 51.65 -69.73 -39.91
CA MET A 277 50.72 -69.03 -40.81
C MET A 277 49.55 -69.93 -41.24
N SER A 278 49.81 -71.20 -41.54
CA SER A 278 48.77 -72.16 -41.92
C SER A 278 47.76 -72.40 -40.81
N VAL A 279 48.21 -72.60 -39.57
CA VAL A 279 47.31 -72.85 -38.43
C VAL A 279 46.55 -71.59 -38.04
N GLU A 280 47.20 -70.42 -38.07
CA GLU A 280 46.56 -69.14 -37.81
C GLU A 280 45.45 -68.85 -38.83
N GLN A 281 45.73 -69.05 -40.11
CA GLN A 281 44.78 -68.79 -41.19
C GLN A 281 43.63 -69.81 -41.24
N GLN A 282 43.88 -71.08 -40.94
CA GLN A 282 42.86 -72.14 -41.02
C GLN A 282 41.97 -72.20 -39.77
N TYR A 283 42.50 -71.90 -38.58
CA TYR A 283 41.81 -72.16 -37.33
C TYR A 283 41.61 -70.92 -36.46
N LEU A 284 42.65 -70.09 -36.29
CA LEU A 284 42.58 -68.95 -35.36
C LEU A 284 41.75 -67.79 -35.93
N GLU A 285 42.04 -67.34 -37.15
CA GLU A 285 41.30 -66.22 -37.76
C GLU A 285 39.81 -66.53 -37.98
N PRO A 286 39.41 -67.70 -38.51
CA PRO A 286 38.00 -68.00 -38.72
C PRO A 286 37.23 -68.06 -37.41
N ALA A 287 37.84 -68.61 -36.35
CA ALA A 287 37.23 -68.66 -35.03
C ALA A 287 37.03 -67.24 -34.45
N LEU A 288 38.04 -66.37 -34.52
CA LEU A 288 37.91 -64.98 -34.05
C LEU A 288 36.87 -64.19 -34.85
N LYS A 289 36.83 -64.36 -36.18
CA LYS A 289 35.79 -63.74 -37.04
C LYS A 289 34.39 -64.25 -36.70
N SER A 290 34.23 -65.54 -36.41
CA SER A 290 32.95 -66.13 -36.01
C SER A 290 32.47 -65.61 -34.67
N LEU A 291 33.37 -65.44 -33.70
CA LEU A 291 33.06 -64.94 -32.36
C LEU A 291 32.68 -63.45 -32.41
N SER A 292 33.43 -62.64 -33.16
CA SER A 292 33.10 -61.23 -33.39
C SER A 292 31.74 -61.07 -34.10
N SER A 293 31.44 -61.95 -35.06
CA SER A 293 30.16 -61.93 -35.79
C SER A 293 28.99 -62.36 -34.89
N LYS A 294 29.18 -63.37 -34.03
CA LYS A 294 28.20 -63.81 -33.02
C LYS A 294 27.93 -62.69 -32.01
N ASN A 295 28.98 -61.98 -31.57
CA ASN A 295 28.85 -60.84 -30.67
C ASN A 295 28.10 -59.68 -31.34
N GLY A 296 28.43 -59.34 -32.59
CA GLY A 296 27.71 -58.31 -33.36
C GLY A 296 26.23 -58.64 -33.61
N GLN A 297 25.89 -59.91 -33.82
CA GLN A 297 24.50 -60.37 -33.93
C GLN A 297 23.76 -60.30 -32.60
N SER A 298 24.41 -60.59 -31.48
CA SER A 298 23.82 -60.43 -30.15
C SER A 298 23.51 -58.95 -29.85
N LEU A 299 24.42 -58.04 -30.23
CA LEU A 299 24.25 -56.60 -30.12
C LEU A 299 23.07 -56.08 -30.96
N HIS A 300 22.92 -56.56 -32.19
CA HIS A 300 21.76 -56.23 -33.04
C HIS A 300 20.43 -56.76 -32.48
N ARG A 301 20.42 -57.97 -31.91
CA ARG A 301 19.21 -58.55 -31.29
C ARG A 301 18.82 -57.80 -30.01
N SER A 302 19.79 -57.39 -29.20
CA SER A 302 19.55 -56.59 -28.00
C SER A 302 19.11 -55.16 -28.36
N ALA A 303 19.69 -54.54 -29.38
CA ALA A 303 19.24 -53.25 -29.90
C ALA A 303 17.79 -53.30 -30.42
N ALA A 304 17.40 -54.39 -31.08
CA ALA A 304 16.02 -54.61 -31.50
C ALA A 304 15.05 -54.80 -30.30
N ALA A 305 15.53 -55.38 -29.19
CA ALA A 305 14.74 -55.51 -27.97
C ALA A 305 14.53 -54.16 -27.26
N ILE A 306 15.49 -53.22 -27.32
CA ILE A 306 15.34 -51.86 -26.77
C ILE A 306 14.22 -51.08 -27.51
N VAL A 307 14.07 -51.27 -28.82
CA VAL A 307 12.96 -50.68 -29.60
C VAL A 307 11.60 -51.21 -29.12
N TYR A 308 11.57 -52.40 -28.53
CA TYR A 308 10.35 -53.04 -28.01
C TYR A 308 9.97 -52.58 -26.59
N VAL A 309 10.88 -51.93 -25.86
CA VAL A 309 10.66 -51.42 -24.49
C VAL A 309 10.17 -49.96 -24.48
N ARG A 310 10.18 -49.29 -25.64
CA ARG A 310 9.57 -47.97 -25.84
C ARG A 310 8.05 -48.09 -25.97
#